data_AF-A0A351D3D2-F1
#
_entry.id   AF-A0A351D3D2-F1
#
_cell.length_a   1.000
_cell.length_b   1.000
_cell.length_c   1.000
_cell.angle_alpha   90.00
_cell.angle_beta   90.00
_cell.angle_gamma   90.00
#
_symmetry.space_group_name_H-M   'P 1'
#
loop_
_entity.id
_entity.type
_entity.pdbx_description
1 polymer ?
#
loop_
_entity_poly.entity_id
_entity_poly.type
_entity_poly.pdbx_seq_one_letter_code
_entity_poly.pdbx_strand_id
1 'polypeptide(L)'
;MLKIKFRVATCLLAVLASSSLWAAGHQEVELLRAEIAAMKAAHEERILLLEAKLEEVAVAKVAVKSEAVSDEIVAVVPMRPATNRRSIKKNLFNPSIGLIFNGQYTQHETAEGEIAGFAVGHEGERGGEGFAIDHTELTFSSTIDDKFFGSLTAAIVKHEGKTEIELEEAFIQTMPGLGLPT
;
A
#
# COMPACT_ATOMS: atom_id res chain seq x y z
N MET A 1 50.91 26.22 -68.03
CA MET A 1 51.49 25.09 -67.27
C MET A 1 51.39 25.43 -65.79
N LEU A 2 50.48 24.80 -65.02
CA LEU A 2 50.76 24.15 -63.73
C LEU A 2 49.45 23.57 -63.19
N LYS A 3 49.54 22.35 -62.69
CA LYS A 3 48.47 21.42 -62.31
C LYS A 3 48.30 21.44 -60.76
N ILE A 4 47.08 21.11 -60.27
CA ILE A 4 46.81 20.21 -59.10
C ILE A 4 47.09 20.84 -57.69
N LYS A 5 46.32 20.70 -56.59
CA LYS A 5 45.19 19.86 -56.13
C LYS A 5 44.51 20.51 -54.88
N PHE A 6 43.22 20.23 -54.69
CA PHE A 6 42.47 20.37 -53.43
C PHE A 6 43.04 19.46 -52.33
N ARG A 7 43.16 19.95 -51.08
CA ARG A 7 43.06 19.13 -49.86
C ARG A 7 42.43 19.91 -48.70
N VAL A 8 41.25 19.43 -48.30
CA VAL A 8 40.59 19.67 -47.02
C VAL A 8 41.41 18.98 -45.93
N ALA A 9 41.71 19.67 -44.83
CA ALA A 9 42.31 19.09 -43.63
C ALA A 9 41.46 19.47 -42.41
N THR A 10 40.77 18.45 -41.93
CA THR A 10 39.82 18.40 -40.81
C THR A 10 40.55 18.60 -39.48
N CYS A 11 40.18 19.61 -38.70
CA CYS A 11 40.53 19.73 -37.27
C CYS A 11 39.34 19.22 -36.44
N LEU A 12 39.37 17.96 -36.02
CA LEU A 12 38.49 17.46 -34.95
C LEU A 12 39.20 16.31 -34.24
N LEU A 13 40.05 16.63 -33.25
CA LEU A 13 40.71 15.64 -32.39
C LEU A 13 41.24 16.35 -31.13
N ALA A 14 40.35 16.71 -30.20
CA ALA A 14 40.75 17.19 -28.86
C ALA A 14 39.62 17.17 -27.80
N VAL A 15 38.72 16.17 -27.76
CA VAL A 15 37.69 16.08 -26.68
C VAL A 15 37.53 14.67 -26.06
N LEU A 16 38.38 13.69 -26.39
CA LEU A 16 38.16 12.29 -25.94
C LEU A 16 38.91 11.84 -24.67
N ALA A 17 39.23 12.74 -23.74
CA ALA A 17 40.00 12.37 -22.53
C ALA A 17 39.31 12.64 -21.18
N SER A 18 37.98 12.64 -21.13
CA SER A 18 37.22 12.83 -19.88
C SER A 18 36.19 11.74 -19.63
N SER A 19 36.58 10.47 -19.69
CA SER A 19 35.75 9.33 -19.27
C SER A 19 36.18 8.81 -17.89
N SER A 20 35.91 9.61 -16.85
CA SER A 20 35.99 9.19 -15.44
C SER A 20 34.65 8.71 -14.87
N LEU A 21 33.61 8.53 -15.71
CA LEU A 21 32.24 8.33 -15.24
C LEU A 21 31.80 6.86 -15.02
N TRP A 22 32.71 5.89 -15.13
CA TRP A 22 32.35 4.46 -15.01
C TRP A 22 32.96 3.73 -13.81
N ALA A 23 33.66 4.43 -12.92
CA ALA A 23 34.27 3.83 -11.72
C ALA A 23 33.43 3.98 -10.43
N ALA A 24 32.51 4.95 -10.37
CA ALA A 24 31.73 5.23 -9.16
C ALA A 24 30.62 4.19 -8.87
N GLY A 25 30.09 3.51 -9.89
CA GLY A 25 28.98 2.57 -9.72
C GLY A 25 29.35 1.24 -9.05
N HIS A 26 30.62 0.81 -9.12
CA HIS A 26 30.99 -0.51 -8.59
C HIS A 26 31.10 -0.53 -7.05
N GLN A 27 31.58 0.58 -6.46
CA GLN A 27 31.72 0.73 -5.02
C GLN A 27 30.39 1.02 -4.33
N GLU A 28 29.51 1.80 -4.96
CA GLU A 28 28.13 2.02 -4.47
C GLU A 28 27.31 0.72 -4.45
N VAL A 29 27.46 -0.13 -5.48
CA VAL A 29 26.79 -1.44 -5.52
C VAL A 29 27.30 -2.38 -4.42
N GLU A 30 28.59 -2.33 -4.11
CA GLU A 30 29.18 -3.13 -3.03
C GLU A 30 28.71 -2.65 -1.65
N LEU A 31 28.60 -1.33 -1.45
CA LEU A 31 28.03 -0.73 -0.25
C LEU A 31 26.56 -1.10 -0.07
N LEU A 32 25.75 -1.03 -1.13
CA LEU A 32 24.34 -1.45 -1.10
C LEU A 32 24.18 -2.93 -0.77
N ARG A 33 25.07 -3.80 -1.27
CA ARG A 33 25.07 -5.23 -0.93
C ARG A 33 25.42 -5.47 0.53
N ALA A 34 26.40 -4.73 1.07
CA ALA A 34 26.77 -4.79 2.48
C ALA A 34 25.62 -4.34 3.38
N GLU A 35 24.92 -3.26 3.04
CA GLU A 35 23.75 -2.75 3.77
C GLU A 35 22.60 -3.77 3.76
N ILE A 36 22.29 -4.36 2.60
CA ILE A 36 21.26 -5.41 2.49
C ILE A 36 21.63 -6.63 3.33
N ALA A 37 22.90 -7.03 3.37
CA ALA A 37 23.35 -8.13 4.21
C ALA A 37 23.21 -7.81 5.71
N ALA A 38 23.55 -6.58 6.12
CA ALA A 38 23.38 -6.12 7.50
C ALA A 38 21.91 -6.08 7.91
N MET A 39 21.03 -5.55 7.07
CA MET A 39 19.58 -5.56 7.32
C MET A 39 19.04 -6.98 7.46
N LYS A 40 19.44 -7.91 6.58
CA LYS A 40 19.03 -9.32 6.66
C LYS A 40 19.44 -9.96 7.98
N ALA A 41 20.69 -9.77 8.40
CA ALA A 41 21.19 -10.30 9.67
C ALA A 41 20.40 -9.75 10.87
N ALA A 42 20.12 -8.44 10.90
CA ALA A 42 19.31 -7.83 11.97
C ALA A 42 17.87 -8.37 12.00
N HIS A 43 17.29 -8.68 10.84
CA HIS A 43 15.96 -9.28 10.76
C HIS A 43 15.95 -10.74 11.21
N GLU A 44 16.96 -11.53 10.85
CA GLU A 44 17.09 -12.93 11.29
C GLU A 44 17.22 -13.03 12.82
N GLU A 45 18.02 -12.16 13.45
CA GLU A 45 18.12 -12.08 14.91
C GLU A 45 16.76 -11.78 15.56
N ARG A 46 16.03 -10.81 14.99
CA ARG A 46 14.71 -10.44 15.50
C ARG A 46 13.68 -11.56 15.33
N ILE A 47 13.76 -12.33 14.25
CA ILE A 47 12.90 -13.50 14.03
C ILE A 47 13.18 -14.55 15.09
N LEU A 48 14.45 -14.92 15.32
CA LEU A 48 14.81 -15.92 16.33
C LEU A 48 14.35 -15.52 17.74
N LEU A 49 14.51 -14.25 18.10
CA LEU A 49 14.04 -13.74 19.39
C LEU A 49 12.51 -13.87 19.52
N LEU A 50 11.77 -13.56 18.45
CA LEU A 50 10.32 -13.68 18.43
C LEU A 50 9.86 -15.14 18.48
N GLU A 51 10.56 -16.05 17.81
CA GLU A 51 10.31 -17.49 17.87
C GLU A 51 10.51 -18.03 19.29
N ALA A 52 11.62 -17.67 19.95
CA ALA A 52 11.87 -18.05 21.35
C ALA A 52 10.76 -17.54 22.30
N LYS A 53 10.33 -16.28 22.13
CA LYS A 53 9.21 -15.73 22.93
C LYS A 53 7.89 -16.45 22.67
N LEU A 54 7.63 -16.91 21.44
CA LEU A 54 6.43 -17.68 21.13
C LEU A 54 6.45 -19.05 21.80
N GLU A 55 7.61 -19.72 21.86
CA GLU A 55 7.77 -20.98 22.57
C GLU A 55 7.56 -20.82 24.09
N GLU A 56 8.13 -19.78 24.71
CA GLU A 56 7.89 -19.48 26.14
C GLU A 56 6.40 -19.28 26.44
N VAL A 57 5.70 -18.52 25.60
CA VAL A 57 4.25 -18.29 25.74
C VAL A 57 3.44 -19.57 25.49
N ALA A 58 3.88 -20.43 24.57
CA ALA A 58 3.22 -21.71 24.31
C ALA A 58 3.36 -22.66 25.51
N VAL A 59 4.55 -22.77 26.10
CA VAL A 59 4.80 -23.60 27.30
C VAL A 59 4.04 -23.07 28.51
N ALA A 60 4.02 -21.75 28.73
CA ALA A 60 3.24 -21.13 29.81
C ALA A 60 1.74 -21.42 29.70
N LYS A 61 1.18 -21.51 28.48
CA LYS A 61 -0.23 -21.88 28.26
C LYS A 61 -0.53 -23.36 28.52
N VAL A 62 0.45 -24.25 28.38
CA VAL A 62 0.30 -25.68 28.70
C VAL A 62 0.34 -25.91 30.21
N ALA A 63 1.21 -25.18 30.93
CA ALA A 63 1.30 -25.27 32.40
C ALA A 63 0.01 -24.84 33.11
N VAL A 64 -0.67 -23.80 32.62
CA VAL A 64 -1.93 -23.29 33.20
C VAL A 64 -3.12 -24.25 33.01
N LYS A 65 -3.05 -25.20 32.07
CA LYS A 65 -4.11 -26.19 31.84
C LYS A 65 -4.03 -27.41 32.79
N SER A 66 -2.96 -27.58 33.56
CA SER A 66 -2.72 -28.79 34.37
C SER A 66 -3.13 -28.68 35.84
N GLU A 67 -3.57 -27.53 36.34
CA GLU A 67 -3.88 -27.34 37.78
C GLU A 67 -5.38 -27.23 38.11
N ALA A 68 -6.28 -27.56 37.18
CA ALA A 68 -7.72 -27.45 37.42
C ALA A 68 -8.44 -28.80 37.40
N VAL A 69 -8.02 -29.74 38.25
CA VAL A 69 -8.86 -30.90 38.64
C VAL A 69 -8.60 -31.26 40.10
N SER A 70 -9.43 -30.76 41.02
CA SER A 70 -9.92 -31.53 42.19
C SER A 70 -10.97 -30.75 42.97
N ASP A 71 -12.16 -31.36 42.99
CA ASP A 71 -13.19 -31.41 44.03
C ASP A 71 -14.03 -30.22 44.50
N GLU A 72 -15.30 -30.57 44.67
CA GLU A 72 -16.46 -29.78 45.02
C GLU A 72 -16.36 -29.13 46.42
N ILE A 73 -16.70 -27.84 46.50
CA ILE A 73 -17.33 -27.26 47.69
C ILE A 73 -18.47 -26.34 47.22
N VAL A 74 -19.68 -26.69 47.63
CA VAL A 74 -20.90 -25.89 47.48
C VAL A 74 -20.73 -24.61 48.31
N ALA A 75 -20.43 -23.49 47.66
CA ALA A 75 -20.41 -22.18 48.28
C ALA A 75 -21.04 -21.14 47.35
N VAL A 76 -22.01 -20.41 47.90
CA VAL A 76 -22.78 -19.28 47.35
C VAL A 76 -22.07 -18.62 46.17
N VAL A 77 -22.63 -18.77 44.97
CA VAL A 77 -22.08 -18.15 43.76
C VAL A 77 -22.25 -16.63 43.88
N PRO A 78 -21.18 -15.83 44.06
CA PRO A 78 -21.28 -14.42 43.75
C PRO A 78 -21.60 -14.35 42.26
N MET A 79 -22.70 -13.69 41.89
CA MET A 79 -23.03 -13.43 40.50
C MET A 79 -21.89 -12.61 39.88
N ARG A 80 -20.87 -13.33 39.36
CA ARG A 80 -19.79 -12.72 38.58
C ARG A 80 -20.46 -11.99 37.43
N PRO A 81 -20.13 -10.70 37.19
CA PRO A 81 -20.68 -9.99 36.05
C PRO A 81 -20.50 -10.83 34.79
N ALA A 82 -21.53 -10.87 33.95
CA ALA A 82 -21.63 -11.69 32.73
C ALA A 82 -20.54 -11.40 31.67
N THR A 83 -19.54 -10.58 32.00
CA THR A 83 -18.40 -10.22 31.16
C THR A 83 -17.27 -11.25 31.20
N ASN A 84 -17.23 -12.18 32.17
CA ASN A 84 -16.13 -13.15 32.31
C ASN A 84 -16.10 -14.28 31.27
N ARG A 85 -17.03 -14.26 30.30
CA ARG A 85 -17.06 -15.15 29.12
C ARG A 85 -16.94 -14.40 27.79
N ARG A 86 -16.60 -13.10 27.80
CA ARG A 86 -16.41 -12.34 26.56
C ARG A 86 -15.06 -12.67 25.96
N SER A 87 -15.04 -13.58 24.99
CA SER A 87 -13.92 -13.69 24.05
C SER A 87 -13.91 -12.41 23.21
N ILE A 88 -12.99 -11.49 23.52
CA ILE A 88 -12.71 -10.36 22.64
C ILE A 88 -11.96 -10.94 21.45
N LYS A 89 -12.69 -11.23 20.37
CA LYS A 89 -12.08 -11.57 19.08
C LYS A 89 -11.21 -10.39 18.68
N LYS A 90 -9.95 -10.66 18.36
CA LYS A 90 -9.00 -9.60 17.99
C LYS A 90 -9.49 -8.92 16.71
N ASN A 91 -9.66 -7.61 16.76
CA ASN A 91 -10.06 -6.79 15.62
C ASN A 91 -8.82 -6.42 14.78
N LEU A 92 -8.11 -7.42 14.28
CA LEU A 92 -6.76 -7.24 13.70
C LEU A 92 -6.77 -6.50 12.35
N PHE A 93 -7.92 -6.46 11.68
CA PHE A 93 -8.11 -5.83 10.37
C PHE A 93 -9.19 -4.74 10.45
N ASN A 94 -9.01 -3.80 11.38
CA ASN A 94 -9.87 -2.64 11.55
C ASN A 94 -9.02 -1.43 11.99
N PRO A 95 -8.74 -0.48 11.08
CA PRO A 95 -9.37 -0.34 9.76
C PRO A 95 -8.90 -1.40 8.76
N SER A 96 -9.77 -1.74 7.82
CA SER A 96 -9.36 -2.33 6.55
C SER A 96 -8.87 -1.22 5.63
N ILE A 97 -7.76 -1.49 4.94
CA ILE A 97 -7.13 -0.57 3.99
C ILE A 97 -6.98 -1.31 2.67
N GLY A 98 -7.47 -0.73 1.59
CA GLY A 98 -7.43 -1.29 0.25
C GLY A 98 -6.90 -0.28 -0.76
N LEU A 99 -6.18 -0.77 -1.76
CA LEU A 99 -5.72 0.02 -2.91
C LEU A 99 -6.24 -0.65 -4.18
N ILE A 100 -6.97 0.10 -4.99
CA ILE A 100 -7.34 -0.30 -6.35
C ILE A 100 -6.43 0.47 -7.28
N PHE A 101 -5.42 -0.22 -7.81
CA PHE A 101 -4.49 0.36 -8.77
C PHE A 101 -5.04 0.16 -10.19
N ASN A 102 -5.38 1.25 -10.86
CA ASN A 102 -5.89 1.23 -12.22
C ASN A 102 -4.84 1.84 -13.17
N GLY A 103 -4.11 0.94 -13.85
CA GLY A 103 -3.14 1.31 -14.87
C GLY A 103 -3.71 1.04 -16.26
N GLN A 104 -3.62 2.02 -17.16
CA GLN A 104 -4.18 1.95 -18.50
C GLN A 104 -3.19 2.44 -19.57
N TYR A 105 -3.42 2.00 -20.81
CA TYR A 105 -2.80 2.56 -22.00
C TYR A 105 -3.89 2.89 -23.01
N THR A 106 -3.93 4.15 -23.45
CA THR A 106 -4.97 4.66 -24.32
C THR A 106 -4.36 5.20 -25.61
N GLN A 107 -4.99 4.92 -26.75
CA GLN A 107 -4.59 5.46 -28.05
C GLN A 107 -5.83 5.77 -28.88
N HIS A 108 -5.80 6.89 -29.58
CA HIS A 108 -6.91 7.43 -30.37
C HIS A 108 -6.43 7.83 -31.77
N GLU A 109 -7.32 7.72 -32.75
CA GLU A 109 -7.02 8.17 -34.12
C GLU A 109 -7.43 9.63 -34.35
N THR A 110 -8.48 10.09 -33.65
CA THR A 110 -9.05 11.43 -33.78
C THR A 110 -8.78 12.27 -32.54
N ALA A 111 -8.72 13.60 -32.70
CA ALA A 111 -8.58 14.53 -31.59
C ALA A 111 -9.88 14.73 -30.78
N GLU A 112 -11.04 14.43 -31.37
CA GLU A 112 -12.35 14.59 -30.73
C GLU A 112 -12.81 13.26 -30.12
N GLY A 113 -13.18 13.31 -28.83
CA GLY A 113 -13.70 12.16 -28.08
C GLY A 113 -15.22 12.18 -27.88
N GLU A 114 -15.87 13.29 -28.19
CA GLU A 114 -17.29 13.49 -27.95
C GLU A 114 -18.12 12.89 -29.09
N ILE A 115 -19.23 12.23 -28.73
CA ILE A 115 -20.17 11.69 -29.72
C ILE A 115 -21.26 12.73 -29.95
N ALA A 116 -21.37 13.23 -31.19
CA ALA A 116 -22.36 14.23 -31.56
C ALA A 116 -23.79 13.78 -31.16
N GLY A 117 -24.51 14.65 -30.45
CA GLY A 117 -25.86 14.38 -29.96
C GLY A 117 -25.94 13.75 -28.57
N PHE A 118 -24.79 13.44 -27.94
CA PHE A 118 -24.72 12.97 -26.56
C PHE A 118 -24.01 14.01 -25.69
N ALA A 119 -24.55 14.27 -24.51
CA ALA A 119 -23.87 15.10 -23.52
C ALA A 119 -22.80 14.28 -22.80
N VAL A 120 -21.64 14.91 -22.56
CA VAL A 120 -20.58 14.35 -21.72
C VAL A 120 -20.87 14.71 -20.27
N GLY A 121 -20.83 13.73 -19.37
CA GLY A 121 -20.99 13.94 -17.94
C GLY A 121 -19.78 14.63 -17.31
N HIS A 122 -19.90 15.06 -16.05
CA HIS A 122 -18.72 15.44 -15.26
C HIS A 122 -17.74 14.26 -15.23
N GLU A 123 -16.46 14.52 -15.52
CA GLU A 123 -15.39 13.51 -15.69
C GLU A 123 -15.61 12.48 -16.83
N GLY A 124 -16.63 12.65 -17.68
CA GLY A 124 -16.85 11.80 -18.85
C GLY A 124 -15.96 12.14 -20.05
N GLU A 125 -15.03 13.08 -19.88
CA GLU A 125 -14.15 13.54 -20.94
C GLU A 125 -13.20 12.42 -21.38
N ARG A 126 -12.82 12.46 -22.65
CA ARG A 126 -11.84 11.49 -23.15
C ARG A 126 -10.48 11.79 -22.55
N GLY A 127 -9.95 10.82 -21.80
CA GLY A 127 -8.60 10.89 -21.24
C GLY A 127 -7.50 11.06 -22.29
N GLY A 128 -6.31 11.44 -21.84
CA GLY A 128 -5.14 11.57 -22.71
C GLY A 128 -4.64 10.23 -23.28
N GLU A 129 -3.88 10.30 -24.37
CA GLU A 129 -3.18 9.13 -24.93
C GLU A 129 -1.94 8.73 -24.11
N GLY A 130 -1.51 7.48 -24.29
CA GLY A 130 -0.35 6.89 -23.66
C GLY A 130 -0.68 6.12 -22.38
N PHE A 131 0.34 5.90 -21.56
CA PHE A 131 0.19 5.26 -20.26
C PHE A 131 -0.40 6.25 -19.25
N ALA A 132 -1.38 5.78 -18.49
CA ALA A 132 -1.97 6.54 -17.40
C ALA A 132 -2.22 5.63 -16.18
N ILE A 133 -2.31 6.27 -15.03
CA ILE A 133 -2.80 5.68 -13.79
C ILE A 133 -4.02 6.54 -13.47
N ASP A 134 -5.20 6.03 -13.80
CA ASP A 134 -6.44 6.80 -13.85
C ASP A 134 -7.40 6.28 -12.79
N HIS A 135 -8.08 7.14 -12.05
CA HIS A 135 -8.94 6.77 -10.91
C HIS A 135 -8.37 5.63 -10.06
N THR A 136 -7.11 5.77 -9.62
CA THR A 136 -6.55 4.83 -8.64
C THR A 136 -7.09 5.18 -7.26
N GLU A 137 -7.72 4.22 -6.59
CA GLU A 137 -8.47 4.48 -5.37
C GLU A 137 -7.79 3.89 -4.13
N LEU A 138 -7.82 4.65 -3.05
CA LEU A 138 -7.41 4.25 -1.73
C LEU A 138 -8.64 4.24 -0.81
N THR A 139 -8.98 3.05 -0.29
CA THR A 139 -10.14 2.83 0.57
C THR A 139 -9.72 2.55 1.99
N PHE A 140 -10.38 3.20 2.94
CA PHE A 140 -10.32 2.92 4.36
C PHE A 140 -11.73 2.60 4.85
N SER A 141 -11.91 1.48 5.54
CA SER A 141 -13.18 1.24 6.22
C SER A 141 -13.00 0.61 7.58
N SER A 142 -13.87 0.96 8.52
CA SER A 142 -13.74 0.55 9.91
C SER A 142 -15.08 0.49 10.62
N THR A 143 -15.25 -0.52 11.46
CA THR A 143 -16.19 -0.45 12.58
C THR A 143 -15.63 0.56 13.59
N ILE A 144 -16.38 1.63 13.85
CA ILE A 144 -15.98 2.74 14.73
C ILE A 144 -16.21 2.33 16.19
N ASP A 145 -17.39 1.77 16.48
CA ASP A 145 -17.79 1.21 17.77
C ASP A 145 -18.82 0.07 17.57
N ASP A 146 -19.60 -0.30 18.59
CA ASP A 146 -20.61 -1.35 18.48
C ASP A 146 -21.85 -0.96 17.64
N LYS A 147 -21.94 0.30 17.21
CA LYS A 147 -23.13 0.91 16.62
C LYS A 147 -22.88 1.57 15.27
N PHE A 148 -21.64 1.87 14.92
CA PHE A 148 -21.31 2.62 13.70
C PHE A 148 -20.20 1.95 12.90
N PHE A 149 -20.39 1.98 11.58
CA PHE A 149 -19.39 1.63 10.59
C PHE A 149 -19.14 2.85 9.69
N GLY A 150 -17.88 3.10 9.36
CA GLY A 150 -17.50 4.15 8.42
C GLY A 150 -16.68 3.60 7.26
N SER A 151 -16.80 4.24 6.11
CA SER A 151 -15.97 3.99 4.93
C SER A 151 -15.60 5.32 4.27
N LEU A 152 -14.40 5.37 3.71
CA LEU A 152 -13.88 6.47 2.91
C LEU A 152 -13.11 5.88 1.73
N THR A 153 -13.39 6.38 0.53
CA THR A 153 -12.63 6.10 -0.69
C THR A 153 -12.18 7.44 -1.28
N ALA A 154 -10.88 7.56 -1.51
CA ALA A 154 -10.28 8.69 -2.19
C ALA A 154 -9.60 8.22 -3.47
N ALA A 155 -9.75 8.96 -4.56
CA ALA A 155 -9.13 8.66 -5.83
C ALA A 155 -7.97 9.62 -6.10
N ILE A 156 -6.92 9.11 -6.74
CA ILE A 156 -5.90 9.92 -7.41
C ILE A 156 -6.32 10.02 -8.85
N VAL A 157 -6.65 11.25 -9.27
CA VAL A 157 -7.15 11.54 -10.62
C VAL A 157 -6.26 12.59 -11.28
N LYS A 158 -6.37 12.66 -12.62
CA LYS A 158 -5.67 13.69 -13.38
C LYS A 158 -6.68 14.60 -14.07
N HIS A 159 -6.89 15.77 -13.49
CA HIS A 159 -7.81 16.77 -14.01
C HIS A 159 -7.04 18.02 -14.48
N GLU A 160 -7.39 18.56 -15.65
CA GLU A 160 -6.72 19.74 -16.26
C GLU A 160 -5.18 19.67 -16.29
N GLY A 161 -4.62 18.46 -16.47
CA GLY A 161 -3.17 18.24 -16.52
C GLY A 161 -2.46 18.24 -15.16
N LYS A 162 -3.19 18.35 -14.04
CA LYS A 162 -2.68 18.24 -12.68
C LYS A 162 -3.09 16.90 -12.07
N THR A 163 -2.26 16.38 -11.16
CA THR A 163 -2.62 15.23 -10.34
C THR A 163 -3.27 15.73 -9.07
N GLU A 164 -4.49 15.29 -8.81
CA GLU A 164 -5.33 15.72 -7.69
C GLU A 164 -5.79 14.50 -6.89
N ILE A 165 -6.18 14.74 -5.64
CA ILE A 165 -6.81 13.75 -4.78
C ILE A 165 -8.25 14.18 -4.61
N GLU A 166 -9.17 13.31 -4.99
CA GLU A 166 -10.61 13.57 -4.94
C GLU A 166 -11.30 12.59 -4.00
N LEU A 167 -12.41 13.03 -3.41
CA LEU A 167 -13.22 12.22 -2.52
C LEU A 167 -14.36 11.61 -3.32
N GLU A 168 -14.31 10.29 -3.50
CA GLU A 168 -15.36 9.54 -4.20
C GLU A 168 -16.55 9.30 -3.28
N GLU A 169 -16.27 8.71 -2.12
CA GLU A 169 -17.29 8.32 -1.17
C GLU A 169 -16.77 8.48 0.26
N ALA A 170 -17.59 9.06 1.13
CA ALA A 170 -17.40 8.99 2.56
C ALA A 170 -18.76 8.88 3.24
N PHE A 171 -18.93 7.84 4.05
CA PHE A 171 -20.16 7.67 4.80
C PHE A 171 -19.91 7.07 6.18
N ILE A 172 -20.90 7.27 7.04
CA ILE A 172 -21.07 6.56 8.29
C ILE A 172 -22.47 5.96 8.27
N GLN A 173 -22.56 4.68 8.59
CA GLN A 173 -23.83 3.97 8.69
C GLN A 173 -23.99 3.34 10.07
N THR A 174 -25.25 3.19 10.47
CA THR A 174 -25.62 2.55 11.72
C THR A 174 -25.58 1.03 11.55
N MET A 175 -25.14 0.34 12.60
CA MET A 175 -25.14 -1.12 12.68
C MET A 175 -26.44 -1.62 13.34
N PRO A 176 -26.83 -2.89 13.10
CA PRO A 176 -27.97 -3.49 13.77
C PRO A 176 -27.88 -3.36 15.30
N GLY A 177 -29.03 -3.21 15.97
CA GLY A 177 -29.08 -3.07 17.43
C GLY A 177 -29.06 -1.62 17.94
N LEU A 178 -29.06 -0.63 17.05
CA LEU A 178 -29.19 0.78 17.43
C LEU A 178 -30.61 1.18 17.90
N GLY A 179 -31.60 0.29 17.73
CA GLY A 179 -32.99 0.57 18.09
C GLY A 179 -33.74 1.46 17.09
N LEU A 180 -33.16 1.67 15.90
CA LEU A 180 -33.85 2.34 14.79
C LEU A 180 -34.82 1.36 14.10
N PRO A 181 -35.98 1.84 13.59
CA PRO A 181 -36.86 1.02 12.78
C PRO A 181 -36.12 0.54 11.52
N THR A 182 -36.20 -0.76 11.24
CA THR A 182 -35.69 -1.39 10.01
C THR A 182 -36.72 -1.36 8.90
#